data_AF-A0A7S3XV58-F1
#
_entry.id   AF-A0A7S3XV58-F1
#
_cell.length_a   1.000
_cell.length_b   1.000
_cell.length_c   1.000
_cell.angle_alpha   90.00
_cell.angle_beta   90.00
_cell.angle_gamma   90.00
#
_symmetry.space_group_name_H-M   'P 1'
#
loop_
_entity.id
_entity.type
_entity.pdbx_description
1 polymer ?
#
loop_
_entity_poly.entity_id
_entity_poly.type
_entity_poly.pdbx_seq_one_letter_code
_entity_poly.pdbx_strand_id
1 'polypeptide(L)'
;YIASLSLSLASKFSKMCRKIQCSSCCKATWAGCGAHIESALQGVAVEDRCPGWETGKCSGPVTEVEATVESNPNQDDQILAQQNQIQDQIAAEQPLIGSKIAVSSLRPEYERNPSPAFVEGIDYLDKAYPGGLRRVRGDGNCFYRGLLFGLLEQLVLHRDGWGGAELARLT
;
A
#
# COMPACT_ATOMS: atom_id res chain seq x y z
N TYR A 1 -42.93 -13.77 24.42
CA TYR A 1 -42.68 -12.38 24.82
C TYR A 1 -41.36 -11.93 24.21
N ILE A 2 -41.49 -10.95 23.33
CA ILE A 2 -40.43 -10.34 22.52
C ILE A 2 -39.53 -9.46 23.42
N ALA A 3 -38.22 -9.56 23.21
CA ALA A 3 -37.25 -8.45 23.21
C ALA A 3 -35.87 -9.07 22.89
N SER A 4 -35.36 -9.04 21.67
CA SER A 4 -34.91 -7.85 20.92
C SER A 4 -33.94 -7.01 21.75
N LEU A 5 -32.63 -7.20 21.55
CA LEU A 5 -31.66 -6.12 21.64
C LEU A 5 -30.50 -6.44 20.70
N SER A 6 -30.60 -5.87 19.51
CA SER A 6 -29.54 -5.67 18.55
C SER A 6 -28.49 -4.73 19.14
N LEU A 7 -27.24 -5.15 19.24
CA LEU A 7 -26.12 -4.22 19.19
C LEU A 7 -25.42 -4.38 17.84
N SER A 8 -25.96 -3.67 16.85
CA SER A 8 -25.20 -3.31 15.65
C SER A 8 -24.14 -2.30 16.08
N LEU A 9 -22.92 -2.78 16.33
CA LEU A 9 -21.74 -1.92 16.40
C LEU A 9 -21.21 -1.72 14.98
N ALA A 10 -22.02 -1.10 14.12
CA ALA A 10 -21.49 -0.40 12.97
C ALA A 10 -20.68 0.77 13.51
N SER A 11 -19.36 0.60 13.55
CA SER A 11 -18.41 1.68 13.76
C SER A 11 -18.74 2.80 12.77
N LYS A 12 -19.44 3.83 13.27
CA LYS A 12 -19.64 5.10 12.60
C LYS A 12 -18.26 5.70 12.42
N PHE A 13 -17.62 5.42 11.29
CA PHE A 13 -16.52 6.25 10.81
C PHE A 13 -17.04 7.67 10.77
N SER A 14 -16.62 8.46 11.76
CA SER A 14 -16.84 9.90 11.81
C SER A 14 -16.08 10.49 10.63
N LYS A 15 -16.72 10.52 9.46
CA LYS A 15 -16.19 11.19 8.27
C LYS A 15 -16.17 12.67 8.60
N MET A 16 -15.01 13.14 9.08
CA MET A 16 -14.75 14.56 9.24
C MET A 16 -15.04 15.28 7.93
N CYS A 17 -15.75 16.40 8.00
CA CYS A 17 -15.97 17.23 6.83
C CYS A 17 -14.60 17.71 6.33
N ARG A 18 -14.30 17.50 5.04
CA ARG A 18 -13.04 17.94 4.42
C ARG A 18 -13.33 18.79 3.20
N LYS A 19 -12.42 19.72 2.89
CA LYS A 19 -12.42 20.50 1.65
C LYS A 19 -12.29 19.57 0.45
N ILE A 20 -13.15 19.76 -0.54
CA ILE A 20 -13.09 19.12 -1.87
C ILE A 20 -13.42 20.16 -2.95
N GLN A 21 -13.32 19.76 -4.22
CA GLN A 21 -13.73 20.58 -5.36
C GLN A 21 -15.13 20.15 -5.82
N CYS A 22 -16.00 21.11 -6.12
CA CYS A 22 -17.33 20.83 -6.66
C CYS A 22 -17.22 20.25 -8.08
N SER A 23 -17.90 19.14 -8.35
CA SER A 23 -17.93 18.51 -9.68
C SER A 23 -18.69 19.32 -10.72
N SER A 24 -19.63 20.19 -10.32
CA SER A 24 -20.44 20.98 -11.26
C SER A 24 -19.79 22.30 -11.64
N CYS A 25 -19.28 23.06 -10.66
CA CYS A 25 -18.77 24.43 -10.89
C CYS A 25 -17.27 24.62 -10.59
N CYS A 26 -16.57 23.55 -10.22
CA CYS A 26 -15.12 23.53 -9.93
C CYS A 26 -14.63 24.43 -8.79
N LYS A 27 -15.52 25.14 -8.10
CA LYS A 27 -15.21 25.93 -6.91
C LYS A 27 -15.10 25.05 -5.66
N ALA A 28 -14.45 25.57 -4.61
CA ALA A 28 -14.25 24.83 -3.37
C ALA A 28 -15.59 24.52 -2.67
N THR A 29 -15.73 23.29 -2.19
CA THR A 29 -16.88 22.80 -1.42
C THR A 29 -16.41 21.77 -0.38
N TRP A 30 -17.32 21.05 0.27
CA TRP A 30 -17.01 20.10 1.35
C TRP A 30 -17.66 18.74 1.13
N ALA A 31 -17.06 17.70 1.70
CA ALA A 31 -17.62 16.35 1.76
C ALA A 31 -17.60 15.83 3.20
N GLY A 32 -18.73 15.36 3.71
CA GLY A 32 -18.85 14.86 5.08
C GLY A 32 -20.29 14.87 5.59
N CYS A 33 -20.47 15.05 6.89
CA CYS A 33 -21.78 15.06 7.55
C CYS A 33 -22.54 16.41 7.48
N GLY A 34 -21.90 17.50 7.05
CA GLY A 34 -22.53 18.82 6.94
C GLY A 34 -22.72 19.58 8.24
N ALA A 35 -22.31 19.02 9.38
CA ALA A 35 -22.36 19.72 10.68
C ALA A 35 -21.20 20.71 10.89
N HIS A 36 -20.12 20.60 10.10
CA HIS A 36 -18.87 21.35 10.30
C HIS A 36 -18.36 21.94 8.98
N ILE A 37 -19.27 22.48 8.18
CA ILE A 37 -19.00 23.03 6.84
C ILE A 37 -17.97 24.17 6.91
N GLU A 38 -18.10 25.05 7.91
CA GLU A 38 -17.23 26.20 8.10
C GLU A 38 -15.78 25.79 8.36
N SER A 39 -15.57 24.77 9.21
CA SER A 39 -14.24 24.20 9.44
C SER A 39 -13.66 23.56 8.19
N ALA A 40 -14.50 22.89 7.39
CA ALA A 40 -14.06 22.29 6.14
C ALA A 40 -13.68 23.33 5.07
N LEU A 41 -14.20 24.56 5.16
CA LEU A 41 -13.93 25.66 4.23
C LEU A 41 -13.08 26.78 4.85
N GLN A 42 -12.42 26.52 5.97
CA GLN A 42 -11.53 27.48 6.61
C GLN A 42 -10.41 27.89 5.62
N GLY A 43 -10.22 29.21 5.47
CA GLY A 43 -9.23 29.77 4.53
C GLY A 43 -9.68 29.85 3.07
N VAL A 44 -10.92 29.45 2.73
CA VAL A 44 -11.50 29.66 1.40
C VAL A 44 -12.34 30.94 1.41
N ALA A 45 -11.97 31.91 0.58
CA ALA A 45 -12.73 33.15 0.38
C ALA A 45 -14.15 32.82 -0.14
N VAL A 46 -15.15 33.65 0.18
CA VAL A 46 -16.56 33.33 -0.10
C VAL A 46 -16.83 33.23 -1.60
N GLU A 47 -16.17 34.08 -2.38
CA GLU A 47 -16.17 34.13 -3.85
C GLU A 47 -15.61 32.85 -4.50
N ASP A 48 -14.69 32.16 -3.82
CA ASP A 48 -14.06 30.92 -4.26
C ASP A 48 -14.84 29.67 -3.84
N ARG A 49 -15.92 29.85 -3.06
CA ARG A 49 -16.82 28.76 -2.67
C ARG A 49 -17.83 28.48 -3.78
N CYS A 50 -18.18 27.21 -3.93
CA CYS A 50 -19.28 26.76 -4.77
C CYS A 50 -20.58 27.49 -4.40
N PRO A 51 -21.40 28.00 -5.34
CA PRO A 51 -22.66 28.69 -4.98
C PRO A 51 -23.61 27.87 -4.11
N GLY A 52 -23.58 26.54 -4.24
CA GLY A 52 -24.31 25.60 -3.39
C GLY A 52 -23.54 25.07 -2.18
N TRP A 53 -22.51 25.76 -1.70
CA TRP A 53 -21.64 25.28 -0.62
C TRP A 53 -22.36 25.07 0.70
N GLU A 54 -23.44 25.78 0.99
CA GLU A 54 -24.18 25.63 2.25
C GLU A 54 -24.95 24.31 2.34
N THR A 55 -25.45 23.82 1.20
CA THR A 55 -26.29 22.62 1.13
C THR A 55 -25.54 21.39 0.60
N GLY A 56 -24.33 21.59 0.08
CA GLY A 56 -23.56 20.55 -0.61
C GLY A 56 -24.12 20.15 -1.97
N LYS A 57 -25.18 20.83 -2.45
CA LYS A 57 -25.83 20.58 -3.74
C LYS A 57 -25.59 21.78 -4.64
N CYS A 58 -24.70 21.61 -5.63
CA CYS A 58 -24.47 22.65 -6.61
C CYS A 58 -25.53 22.61 -7.71
N SER A 59 -26.17 23.76 -7.96
CA SER A 59 -27.12 23.97 -9.07
C SER A 59 -26.46 24.64 -10.29
N GLY A 60 -25.14 24.80 -10.28
CA GLY A 60 -24.40 25.49 -11.34
C GLY A 60 -24.35 24.68 -12.64
N PRO A 61 -24.15 25.33 -13.80
CA PRO A 61 -23.93 24.62 -15.04
C PRO A 61 -22.71 23.71 -14.86
N VAL A 62 -22.89 22.42 -15.17
CA VAL A 62 -21.80 21.45 -15.23
C VAL A 62 -20.89 21.96 -16.34
N THR A 63 -19.84 22.70 -15.97
CA THR A 63 -18.76 22.88 -16.93
C THR A 63 -18.13 21.51 -17.03
N GLU A 64 -18.26 20.86 -18.19
CA GLU A 64 -17.33 19.81 -18.60
C GLU A 64 -15.96 20.46 -18.58
N VAL A 65 -15.35 20.50 -17.41
CA VAL A 65 -13.90 20.47 -17.30
C VAL A 65 -13.54 19.09 -17.78
N GLU A 66 -13.38 18.98 -19.10
CA GLU A 66 -12.33 18.13 -19.64
C GLU A 66 -11.10 18.48 -18.81
N ALA A 67 -10.76 17.58 -17.88
CA ALA A 67 -9.44 17.58 -17.32
C ALA A 67 -8.53 17.40 -18.53
N THR A 68 -8.01 18.51 -19.05
CA THR A 68 -6.92 18.49 -19.99
C THR A 68 -5.75 17.92 -19.21
N VAL A 69 -5.69 16.60 -19.13
CA VAL A 69 -4.44 15.88 -19.00
C VAL A 69 -3.74 16.18 -20.31
N GLU A 70 -3.17 17.38 -20.42
CA GLU A 70 -2.12 17.64 -21.38
C GLU A 70 -0.95 16.79 -20.90
N SER A 71 -0.98 15.49 -21.24
CA SER A 71 0.21 14.66 -21.20
C SER A 71 1.11 15.25 -22.27
N ASN A 72 1.90 16.24 -21.86
CA ASN A 72 3.00 16.74 -22.67
C ASN A 72 3.82 15.49 -23.03
N PRO A 73 3.89 15.08 -24.31
CA PRO A 73 4.53 13.82 -24.70
C PRO A 73 5.98 13.72 -24.20
N ASN A 74 6.61 14.87 -23.88
CA ASN A 74 7.92 14.96 -23.26
C ASN A 74 7.98 14.50 -21.79
N GLN A 75 6.89 14.62 -21.02
CA GLN A 75 6.84 14.21 -19.61
C GLN A 75 6.78 12.68 -19.46
N ASP A 76 6.02 11.99 -20.30
CA ASP A 76 5.94 10.53 -20.25
C ASP A 76 7.30 9.89 -20.55
N ASP A 77 8.01 10.40 -21.55
CA ASP A 77 9.38 9.97 -21.88
C ASP A 77 10.36 10.23 -20.72
N GLN A 78 10.24 11.38 -20.04
CA GLN A 78 11.06 11.69 -18.87
C GLN A 78 10.76 10.75 -17.69
N ILE A 79 9.50 10.43 -17.45
CA ILE A 79 9.08 9.49 -16.39
C ILE A 79 9.64 8.10 -16.69
N LEU A 80 9.53 7.63 -17.93
CA LEU A 80 10.07 6.35 -18.36
C LEU A 80 11.60 6.30 -18.22
N ALA A 81 12.29 7.36 -18.63
CA ALA A 81 13.74 7.47 -18.48
C ALA A 81 14.15 7.41 -17.00
N GLN A 82 13.43 8.12 -16.12
CA GLN A 82 13.69 8.08 -14.69
C GLN A 82 13.44 6.69 -14.09
N GLN A 83 12.34 6.03 -14.45
CA GLN A 83 12.03 4.68 -13.98
C GLN A 83 13.11 3.68 -14.39
N ASN A 84 13.57 3.74 -15.64
CA ASN A 84 14.66 2.89 -16.13
C ASN A 84 15.96 3.15 -15.36
N GLN A 85 16.33 4.41 -15.12
CA GLN A 85 17.53 4.74 -14.34
C GLN A 85 17.46 4.21 -12.90
N ILE A 86 16.31 4.29 -12.25
CA ILE A 86 16.10 3.73 -10.91
C ILE A 86 16.23 2.20 -10.94
N GLN A 87 15.61 1.54 -11.92
CA GLN A 87 15.69 0.09 -12.08
C GLN A 87 17.12 -0.38 -12.34
N ASP A 88 17.88 0.35 -13.16
CA ASP A 88 19.27 0.05 -13.47
C ASP A 88 20.17 0.18 -12.24
N GLN A 89 19.97 1.23 -11.43
CA GLN A 89 20.70 1.41 -10.16
C GLN A 89 20.41 0.27 -9.19
N ILE A 90 19.13 -0.08 -8.99
CA ILE A 90 18.74 -1.20 -8.14
C ILE A 90 19.33 -2.51 -8.69
N ALA A 91 19.33 -2.69 -10.02
CA ALA A 91 19.85 -3.89 -10.65
C ALA A 91 21.36 -4.04 -10.51
N ALA A 92 22.09 -2.93 -10.50
CA ALA A 92 23.53 -2.89 -10.28
C ALA A 92 23.91 -3.21 -8.82
N GLU A 93 23.12 -2.75 -7.84
CA GLU A 93 23.40 -2.93 -6.42
C GLU A 93 22.91 -4.28 -5.86
N GLN A 94 21.73 -4.75 -6.30
CA GLN A 94 21.05 -5.88 -5.69
C GLN A 94 20.87 -7.01 -6.70
N PRO A 95 21.29 -8.26 -6.42
CA PRO A 95 20.99 -9.40 -7.30
C PRO A 95 19.49 -9.73 -7.28
N LEU A 96 18.98 -10.44 -8.31
CA LEU A 96 17.57 -10.86 -8.37
C LEU A 96 17.14 -11.66 -7.13
N ILE A 97 17.98 -12.62 -6.72
CA ILE A 97 17.85 -13.41 -5.49
C ILE A 97 19.23 -13.44 -4.82
N GLY A 98 19.30 -13.05 -3.56
CA GLY A 98 20.52 -13.08 -2.76
C GLY A 98 20.89 -14.49 -2.26
N SER A 99 22.14 -14.63 -1.80
CA SER A 99 22.55 -15.80 -1.03
C SER A 99 21.78 -15.92 0.28
N LYS A 100 21.76 -17.13 0.84
CA LYS A 100 21.15 -17.36 2.15
C LYS A 100 22.01 -16.72 3.23
N ILE A 101 21.40 -15.93 4.10
CA ILE A 101 22.07 -15.23 5.20
C ILE A 101 21.32 -15.46 6.52
N ALA A 102 22.00 -15.34 7.65
CA ALA A 102 21.37 -15.39 8.96
C ALA A 102 20.40 -14.21 9.15
N VAL A 103 19.31 -14.39 9.88
CA VAL A 103 18.33 -13.32 10.09
C VAL A 103 18.93 -12.20 10.95
N SER A 104 19.77 -12.57 11.92
CA SER A 104 20.57 -11.65 12.74
C SER A 104 21.44 -10.67 11.94
N SER A 105 21.79 -10.99 10.68
CA SER A 105 22.52 -10.06 9.80
C SER A 105 21.76 -8.77 9.47
N LEU A 106 20.43 -8.74 9.70
CA LEU A 106 19.61 -7.53 9.55
C LEU A 106 19.84 -6.53 10.68
N ARG A 107 20.33 -6.97 11.85
CA ARG A 107 20.40 -6.13 13.05
C ARG A 107 21.13 -4.79 12.85
N PRO A 108 22.29 -4.71 12.16
CA PRO A 108 22.99 -3.43 11.96
C PRO A 108 22.15 -2.39 11.18
N GLU A 109 21.20 -2.83 10.34
CA GLU A 109 20.31 -1.95 9.57
C GLU A 109 19.24 -1.30 10.46
N TYR A 110 18.87 -1.95 11.56
CA TYR A 110 17.75 -1.54 12.42
C TYR A 110 18.15 -1.13 13.84
N GLU A 111 19.42 -1.25 14.21
CA GLU A 111 19.90 -0.96 15.58
C GLU A 111 19.66 0.50 16.01
N ARG A 112 19.66 1.44 15.06
CA ARG A 112 19.44 2.88 15.30
C ARG A 112 18.00 3.31 15.06
N ASN A 113 17.10 2.36 14.79
CA ASN A 113 15.70 2.68 14.58
C ASN A 113 15.09 3.19 15.90
N PRO A 114 14.36 4.31 15.90
CA PRO A 114 13.70 4.81 17.11
C PRO A 114 12.76 3.80 17.76
N SER A 115 12.20 2.88 16.97
CA SER A 115 11.35 1.80 17.48
C SER A 115 12.18 0.54 17.78
N PRO A 116 12.21 0.06 19.03
CA PRO A 116 12.93 -1.18 19.39
C PRO A 116 12.27 -2.44 18.80
N ALA A 117 11.00 -2.36 18.39
CA ALA A 117 10.23 -3.49 17.90
C ALA A 117 10.86 -4.19 16.67
N PHE A 118 11.63 -3.46 15.85
CA PHE A 118 12.34 -4.06 14.71
C PHE A 118 13.44 -5.01 15.17
N VAL A 119 14.23 -4.60 16.16
CA VAL A 119 15.33 -5.41 16.70
C VAL A 119 14.77 -6.64 17.43
N GLU A 120 13.70 -6.46 18.22
CA GLU A 120 12.98 -7.56 18.86
C GLU A 120 12.38 -8.54 17.84
N GLY A 121 11.81 -8.02 16.74
CA GLY A 121 11.30 -8.82 15.63
C GLY A 121 12.39 -9.63 14.95
N ILE A 122 13.58 -9.06 14.75
CA ILE A 122 14.73 -9.78 14.21
C ILE A 122 15.13 -10.92 15.14
N ASP A 123 15.17 -10.69 16.46
CA ASP A 123 15.50 -11.73 17.45
C ASP A 123 14.50 -12.88 17.47
N TYR A 124 13.21 -12.56 17.30
CA TYR A 124 12.17 -13.57 17.16
C TYR A 124 12.36 -14.39 15.89
N LEU A 125 12.57 -13.72 14.75
CA LEU A 125 12.69 -14.37 13.44
C LEU A 125 13.95 -15.24 13.33
N ASP A 126 15.07 -14.82 13.92
CA ASP A 126 16.33 -15.59 13.92
C ASP A 126 16.15 -16.94 14.64
N LYS A 127 15.35 -16.97 15.70
CA LYS A 127 14.98 -18.20 16.42
C LYS A 127 13.96 -19.05 15.66
N ALA A 128 12.94 -18.42 15.08
CA ALA A 128 11.85 -19.12 14.39
C ALA A 128 12.30 -19.71 13.05
N TYR A 129 13.27 -19.09 12.38
CA TYR A 129 13.74 -19.45 11.05
C TYR A 129 15.25 -19.70 11.04
N PRO A 130 15.74 -20.80 11.65
CA PRO A 130 17.16 -21.11 11.72
C PRO A 130 17.79 -21.37 10.35
N GLY A 131 16.95 -21.65 9.34
CA GLY A 131 17.39 -21.76 7.96
C GLY A 131 17.90 -20.45 7.36
N GLY A 132 17.67 -19.30 8.01
CA GLY A 132 18.03 -17.98 7.49
C GLY A 132 17.04 -17.43 6.47
N LEU A 133 17.41 -16.32 5.84
CA LEU A 133 16.60 -15.62 4.83
C LEU A 133 17.40 -15.37 3.54
N ARG A 134 16.69 -15.08 2.45
CA ARG A 134 17.27 -14.57 1.20
C ARG A 134 16.62 -13.23 0.88
N ARG A 135 17.44 -12.22 0.56
CA ARG A 135 16.94 -10.95 0.04
C ARG A 135 16.49 -11.13 -1.41
N VAL A 136 15.38 -10.51 -1.78
CA VAL A 136 14.84 -10.50 -3.14
C VAL A 136 14.85 -9.04 -3.62
N ARG A 137 15.33 -8.79 -4.85
CA ARG A 137 15.38 -7.44 -5.43
C ARG A 137 14.01 -6.78 -5.40
N GLY A 138 13.94 -5.54 -4.93
CA GLY A 138 12.71 -4.73 -4.88
C GLY A 138 12.41 -4.01 -6.20
N ASP A 139 11.99 -4.75 -7.24
CA ASP A 139 11.74 -4.24 -8.61
C ASP A 139 10.26 -4.34 -9.03
N GLY A 140 9.34 -4.48 -8.09
CA GLY A 140 7.91 -4.73 -8.34
C GLY A 140 7.57 -6.20 -8.63
N ASN A 141 8.55 -7.05 -8.96
CA ASN A 141 8.36 -8.48 -9.16
C ASN A 141 8.78 -9.34 -7.96
N CYS A 142 9.19 -8.70 -6.85
CA CYS A 142 9.78 -9.35 -5.68
C CYS A 142 8.89 -10.44 -5.06
N PHE A 143 7.58 -10.22 -4.98
CA PHE A 143 6.64 -11.21 -4.45
C PHE A 143 6.64 -12.51 -5.28
N TYR A 144 6.42 -12.40 -6.59
CA TYR A 144 6.40 -13.55 -7.50
C TYR A 144 7.73 -14.29 -7.52
N ARG A 145 8.83 -13.52 -7.49
CA ARG A 145 10.19 -14.07 -7.50
C ARG A 145 10.50 -14.86 -6.23
N GLY A 146 10.14 -14.31 -5.07
CA GLY A 146 10.30 -14.98 -3.77
C GLY A 146 9.45 -16.25 -3.67
N LEU A 147 8.18 -16.17 -4.10
CA LEU A 147 7.27 -17.30 -4.13
C LEU A 147 7.79 -18.44 -5.03
N LEU A 148 8.13 -18.12 -6.29
CA LEU A 148 8.62 -19.12 -7.25
C LEU A 148 9.91 -19.76 -6.76
N PHE A 149 10.87 -18.96 -6.29
CA PHE A 149 12.13 -19.49 -5.78
C PHE A 149 11.91 -20.41 -4.57
N GLY A 150 11.04 -20.01 -3.63
CA GLY A 150 10.70 -20.83 -2.47
C GLY A 150 10.08 -22.17 -2.85
N LEU A 151 9.13 -22.17 -3.79
CA LEU A 151 8.51 -23.40 -4.29
C LEU A 151 9.53 -24.34 -4.96
N LEU A 152 10.41 -23.79 -5.81
CA LEU A 152 11.44 -24.57 -6.48
C LEU A 152 12.48 -25.11 -5.49
N GLU A 153 12.88 -24.32 -4.48
CA GLU A 153 13.79 -24.76 -3.42
C GLU A 153 13.20 -25.96 -2.65
N GLN A 154 11.90 -25.94 -2.34
CA GLN A 154 11.21 -27.10 -1.72
C GLN A 154 11.22 -28.33 -2.63
N LEU A 155 10.93 -28.18 -3.92
CA LEU A 155 10.94 -29.30 -4.86
C LEU A 155 12.33 -29.94 -5.00
N VAL A 156 13.39 -29.12 -5.02
CA VAL A 156 14.76 -29.61 -5.07
C VAL A 156 15.15 -30.34 -3.78
N LEU A 157 14.80 -29.78 -2.62
CA LEU A 157 15.11 -30.39 -1.31
C LEU A 157 14.34 -31.70 -1.07
N HIS A 158 13.15 -31.84 -1.64
CA HIS A 158 12.29 -33.02 -1.49
C HIS A 158 12.27 -33.93 -2.73
N ARG A 159 13.20 -33.72 -3.68
CA ARG A 159 13.26 -34.47 -4.95
C ARG A 159 13.26 -35.99 -4.76
N ASP A 160 13.94 -36.47 -3.73
CA ASP A 160 14.11 -37.91 -3.47
C ASP A 160 13.07 -38.45 -2.46
N GLY A 161 12.16 -37.60 -1.95
CA GLY A 161 11.15 -37.95 -0.94
C GLY A 161 9.75 -38.26 -1.51
N TRP A 162 9.55 -38.09 -2.82
CA TRP A 162 8.28 -38.37 -3.51
C TRP A 162 8.18 -39.81 -4.04
N GLY A 163 8.92 -40.74 -3.42
CA GLY A 163 8.87 -42.17 -3.68
C GLY A 163 9.11 -42.97 -2.40
N GLY A 164 8.03 -43.32 -1.68
CA GLY A 164 8.05 -44.46 -0.76
C GLY A 164 7.43 -44.31 0.64
N ALA A 165 7.16 -43.10 1.15
CA ALA A 165 6.71 -42.95 2.55
C ALA A 165 5.20 -42.67 2.74
N GLU A 166 4.48 -42.19 1.73
CA GLU A 166 3.06 -41.79 1.89
C GLU A 166 2.08 -42.97 1.75
N LEU A 167 2.46 -44.07 1.10
CA LEU A 167 1.59 -45.25 0.94
C LEU A 167 1.58 -46.18 2.18
N ALA A 168 2.51 -46.02 3.12
CA ALA A 168 2.57 -46.83 4.34
C ALA A 168 1.71 -46.27 5.50
N ARG A 169 1.01 -45.14 5.30
CA ARG A 169 0.09 -44.55 6.29
C ARG A 169 -1.38 -44.78 5.98
N LEU A 170 -1.70 -45.51 4.90
CA LEU A 170 -3.07 -45.85 4.48
C LEU A 170 -3.29 -47.36 4.25
N THR A 171 -2.38 -48.21 4.71
CA THR A 171 -2.56 -49.68 4.86
C THR A 171 -2.12 -50.10 6.24
#